data_AF-A0A813DGL7-F1
#
_entry.id   AF-A0A813DGL7-F1
#
_cell.length_a   1.000
_cell.length_b   1.000
_cell.length_c   1.000
_cell.angle_alpha   90.00
_cell.angle_beta   90.00
_cell.angle_gamma   90.00
#
_symmetry.space_group_name_H-M   'P 1'
#
loop_
_entity.id
_entity.type
_entity.pdbx_description
1 polymer ?
#
loop_
_entity_poly.entity_id
_entity_poly.type
_entity_poly.pdbx_seq_one_letter_code
_entity_poly.pdbx_strand_id
1 'polypeptide(L)'
;MALLQAVRSARLSALPAASFRCFSSPALRPVVVTAQQSGPASPAAVAGLGQPLTKRNAGVSVLGCAIAMVAVGGCAQGIGQLFAALVVGMARNPSMKEDLFTYTLIGMGFLEFLAIVVILIAGLLLYSE
;
A
#
# COMPACT_ATOMS: atom_id res chain seq x y z
N MET A 1 -27.67 -26.83 -41.05
CA MET A 1 -27.98 -26.01 -39.85
C MET A 1 -27.75 -26.83 -38.57
N ALA A 2 -26.50 -27.19 -38.24
CA ALA A 2 -26.19 -27.98 -37.04
C ALA A 2 -24.72 -27.88 -36.61
N LEU A 3 -24.07 -26.72 -36.76
CA LEU A 3 -22.64 -26.56 -36.39
C LEU A 3 -22.32 -25.23 -35.66
N LEU A 4 -23.34 -24.56 -35.11
CA LEU A 4 -23.21 -23.28 -34.40
C LEU A 4 -23.75 -23.31 -32.96
N GLN A 5 -24.13 -24.49 -32.42
CA GLN A 5 -24.65 -24.62 -31.05
C GLN A 5 -23.61 -25.06 -30.00
N ALA A 6 -22.35 -25.31 -30.36
CA ALA A 6 -21.35 -25.83 -29.40
C ALA A 6 -20.59 -24.76 -28.60
N VAL A 7 -20.73 -23.45 -28.91
CA VAL A 7 -19.89 -22.39 -28.30
C VAL A 7 -20.60 -21.62 -27.18
N ARG A 8 -21.88 -21.90 -26.89
CA ARG A 8 -22.64 -21.18 -25.84
C ARG A 8 -22.68 -21.86 -24.46
N SER A 9 -21.96 -22.99 -24.27
CA SER A 9 -22.04 -23.80 -23.05
C SER A 9 -20.82 -23.72 -22.12
N ALA A 10 -20.00 -22.67 -22.21
CA ALA A 10 -18.85 -22.47 -21.32
C ALA A 10 -18.94 -21.18 -20.48
N ARG A 11 -20.15 -20.79 -20.07
CA ARG A 11 -20.32 -19.81 -18.98
C ARG A 11 -20.71 -20.55 -17.69
N LEU A 12 -19.96 -20.23 -16.63
CA LEU A 12 -20.13 -20.63 -15.23
C LEU A 12 -19.51 -21.98 -14.81
N SER A 13 -18.18 -22.11 -14.99
CA SER A 13 -17.38 -22.94 -14.09
C SER A 13 -17.06 -22.15 -12.81
N ALA A 14 -17.82 -22.47 -11.76
CA ALA A 14 -17.41 -22.55 -10.35
C ALA A 14 -16.54 -21.41 -9.77
N LEU A 15 -17.19 -20.42 -9.15
CA LEU A 15 -16.60 -19.73 -8.01
C LEU A 15 -16.62 -20.69 -6.80
N PRO A 16 -15.52 -20.87 -6.04
CA PRO A 16 -15.59 -21.61 -4.80
C PRO A 16 -16.40 -20.82 -3.78
N ALA A 17 -17.46 -21.46 -3.29
CA ALA A 17 -18.34 -20.98 -2.26
C ALA A 17 -17.55 -20.65 -0.99
N ALA A 18 -17.66 -19.39 -0.57
CA ALA A 18 -17.29 -18.94 0.76
C ALA A 18 -18.00 -19.81 1.81
N SER A 19 -17.23 -20.68 2.48
CA SER A 19 -17.67 -21.40 3.67
C SER A 19 -17.89 -20.38 4.79
N PHE A 20 -19.12 -19.88 4.88
CA PHE A 20 -19.65 -19.26 6.09
C PHE A 20 -19.60 -20.29 7.22
N ARG A 21 -18.57 -20.20 8.06
CA ARG A 21 -18.61 -20.87 9.36
C ARG A 21 -19.66 -20.17 10.20
N CYS A 22 -20.82 -20.83 10.27
CA CYS A 22 -21.78 -20.68 11.35
C CYS A 22 -21.03 -20.80 12.67
N PHE A 23 -20.84 -19.69 13.38
CA PHE A 23 -20.53 -19.73 14.80
C PHE A 23 -21.70 -19.13 15.56
N SER A 24 -22.31 -20.02 16.32
CA SER A 24 -23.44 -19.85 17.20
C SER A 24 -23.29 -18.65 18.13
N SER A 25 -24.35 -17.87 18.25
CA SER A 25 -24.54 -16.89 19.31
C SER A 25 -24.48 -17.56 20.69
N PRO A 26 -23.95 -16.84 21.69
CA PRO A 26 -24.66 -16.77 22.96
C PRO A 26 -24.84 -15.32 23.46
N ALA A 27 -26.03 -15.08 24.00
CA ALA A 27 -26.36 -14.05 24.99
C ALA A 27 -26.43 -12.57 24.51
N LEU A 28 -27.61 -12.21 24.02
CA LEU A 28 -28.18 -10.87 24.17
C LEU A 28 -28.31 -10.53 25.67
N ARG A 29 -27.36 -9.77 26.22
CA ARG A 29 -27.60 -8.93 27.39
C ARG A 29 -28.05 -7.56 26.86
N PRO A 30 -29.22 -7.03 27.27
CA PRO A 30 -29.58 -5.66 26.93
C PRO A 30 -28.64 -4.74 27.72
N VAL A 31 -27.60 -4.24 27.05
CA VAL A 31 -26.91 -3.06 27.53
C VAL A 31 -27.92 -1.93 27.41
N VAL A 32 -28.42 -1.50 28.57
CA VAL A 32 -29.15 -0.25 28.72
C VAL A 32 -28.28 0.83 28.09
N VAL A 33 -28.72 1.37 26.95
CA VAL A 33 -28.19 2.60 26.39
C VAL A 33 -28.65 3.70 27.33
N THR A 34 -27.92 3.89 28.43
CA THR A 34 -27.89 5.21 29.06
C THR A 34 -27.21 6.11 28.07
N ALA A 35 -27.98 7.02 27.47
CA ALA A 35 -27.48 8.18 26.75
C ALA A 35 -26.56 8.96 27.70
N GLN A 36 -25.26 8.63 27.69
CA GLN A 36 -24.25 9.35 28.44
C GLN A 36 -23.67 10.43 27.53
N GLN A 37 -24.39 11.56 27.57
CA GLN A 37 -23.87 12.91 27.65
C GLN A 37 -22.79 13.31 26.63
N SER A 38 -23.24 14.17 25.72
CA SER A 38 -22.51 15.32 25.20
C SER A 38 -21.64 16.00 26.28
N GLY A 39 -20.41 15.52 26.46
CA GLY A 39 -19.32 16.37 26.94
C GLY A 39 -18.89 17.29 25.79
N PRO A 40 -18.32 18.48 26.08
CA PRO A 40 -17.85 19.34 25.00
C PRO A 40 -16.86 18.51 24.17
N ALA A 41 -17.06 18.48 22.86
CA ALA A 41 -16.04 18.03 21.94
C ALA A 41 -14.78 18.85 22.27
N SER A 42 -13.87 18.30 23.06
CA SER A 42 -12.55 18.87 23.19
C SER A 42 -12.06 18.95 21.75
N PRO A 43 -11.77 20.16 21.23
CA PRO A 43 -11.25 20.26 19.88
C PRO A 43 -10.07 19.30 19.84
N ALA A 44 -10.01 18.46 18.80
CA ALA A 44 -8.84 17.66 18.50
C ALA A 44 -7.66 18.61 18.67
N ALA A 45 -6.96 18.49 19.80
CA ALA A 45 -5.94 19.45 20.15
C ALA A 45 -4.92 19.26 19.05
N VAL A 46 -4.84 20.24 18.15
CA VAL A 46 -3.73 20.36 17.21
C VAL A 46 -2.54 20.47 18.14
N ALA A 47 -1.91 19.33 18.40
CA ALA A 47 -0.71 19.23 19.20
C ALA A 47 0.29 20.10 18.47
N GLY A 48 0.49 21.31 18.99
CA GLY A 48 1.37 22.29 18.38
C GLY A 48 2.76 21.68 18.23
N LEU A 49 3.41 22.04 17.13
CA LEU A 49 4.79 21.68 16.85
C LEU A 49 5.67 22.15 18.03
N GLY A 50 5.98 21.24 18.97
CA GLY A 50 6.82 21.55 20.14
C GLY A 50 6.22 21.32 21.54
N GLN A 51 5.01 20.78 21.70
CA GLN A 51 4.57 20.36 23.05
C GLN A 51 5.29 19.08 23.49
N PRO A 52 5.88 19.03 24.70
CA PRO A 52 6.53 17.82 25.21
C PRO A 52 5.47 16.73 25.43
N LEU A 53 5.52 15.68 24.60
CA LEU A 53 4.68 14.49 24.70
C LEU A 53 4.95 13.77 26.03
N THR A 54 4.07 14.01 27.01
CA THR A 54 4.11 13.42 28.37
C THR A 54 4.04 11.87 28.37
N LYS A 55 3.61 11.25 27.27
CA LYS A 55 3.72 9.81 27.02
C LYS A 55 4.00 9.55 25.54
N ARG A 56 5.15 8.95 25.22
CA ARG A 56 5.51 8.51 23.86
C ARG A 56 4.85 7.17 23.55
N ASN A 57 3.99 7.13 22.56
CA ASN A 57 3.34 5.89 22.11
C ASN A 57 4.19 5.20 21.03
N ALA A 58 5.37 4.69 21.40
CA ALA A 58 6.34 4.08 20.48
C ALA A 58 5.77 2.94 19.60
N GLY A 59 4.65 2.32 19.98
CA GLY A 59 3.98 1.31 19.14
C GLY A 59 3.31 1.89 17.90
N VAL A 60 2.81 3.13 17.96
CA VAL A 60 2.08 3.77 16.85
C VAL A 60 3.05 4.28 15.78
N SER A 61 4.15 4.93 16.15
CA SER A 61 5.25 5.29 15.23
C SER A 61 5.76 4.09 14.45
N VAL A 62 6.07 2.99 15.15
CA VAL A 62 6.66 1.81 14.51
C VAL A 62 5.68 1.18 13.52
N LEU A 63 4.39 1.15 13.85
CA LEU A 63 3.33 0.72 12.91
C LEU A 63 3.22 1.67 11.70
N GLY A 64 3.22 2.99 11.92
CA GLY A 64 3.19 3.98 10.85
C GLY A 64 4.41 3.89 9.93
N CYS A 65 5.59 3.73 10.51
CA CYS A 65 6.85 3.51 9.80
C CYS A 65 6.81 2.22 8.96
N ALA A 66 6.33 1.10 9.53
CA ALA A 66 6.21 -0.16 8.80
C ALA A 66 5.25 -0.05 7.60
N ILE A 67 4.10 0.62 7.76
CA ILE A 67 3.15 0.85 6.68
C ILE A 67 3.76 1.73 5.58
N ALA A 68 4.48 2.80 5.96
CA ALA A 68 5.17 3.68 5.01
C ALA A 68 6.23 2.91 4.19
N MET A 69 6.97 1.98 4.82
CA MET A 69 8.01 1.20 4.16
C MET A 69 7.49 0.24 3.08
N VAL A 70 6.20 -0.11 3.09
CA VAL A 70 5.60 -0.92 2.00
C VAL A 70 5.73 -0.23 0.64
N ALA A 71 5.73 1.11 0.61
CA ALA A 71 5.89 1.88 -0.62
C ALA A 71 7.27 1.66 -1.30
N VAL A 72 8.31 1.31 -0.53
CA VAL A 72 9.65 1.00 -1.07
C VAL A 72 9.60 -0.24 -1.98
N GLY A 73 8.69 -1.19 -1.70
CA GLY A 73 8.47 -2.35 -2.57
C GLY A 73 8.03 -1.96 -3.99
N GLY A 74 7.25 -0.88 -4.12
CA GLY A 74 6.86 -0.33 -5.42
C GLY A 74 8.04 0.24 -6.21
N CYS A 75 9.01 0.85 -5.52
CA CYS A 75 10.24 1.33 -6.14
C CYS A 75 11.08 0.17 -6.68
N ALA A 76 11.23 -0.91 -5.90
CA ALA A 76 11.95 -2.12 -6.33
C ALA A 76 11.31 -2.77 -7.57
N GLN A 77 9.97 -2.85 -7.61
CA GLN A 77 9.25 -3.30 -8.80
C GLN A 77 9.49 -2.37 -9.99
N GLY A 78 9.50 -1.06 -9.77
CA GLY A 78 9.80 -0.05 -10.79
C GLY A 78 11.19 -0.22 -11.41
N ILE A 79 12.21 -0.51 -10.60
CA ILE A 79 13.58 -0.75 -11.08
C ILE A 79 13.62 -1.99 -11.99
N GLY A 80 12.93 -3.06 -11.62
CA GLY A 80 12.82 -4.26 -12.46
C GLY A 80 12.19 -3.98 -13.83
N GLN A 81 11.14 -3.17 -13.86
CA GLN A 81 10.49 -2.77 -15.12
C GLN A 81 11.37 -1.85 -15.97
N LEU A 82 12.13 -0.95 -15.33
CA LEU A 82 13.06 -0.06 -16.00
C LEU A 82 14.16 -0.84 -16.73
N PHE A 83 14.79 -1.82 -16.05
CA PHE A 83 15.79 -2.69 -16.68
C PHE A 83 15.21 -3.62 -17.74
N ALA A 84 13.99 -4.13 -17.55
CA ALA A 84 13.29 -4.91 -18.58
C ALA A 84 13.07 -4.08 -19.86
N ALA A 85 12.65 -2.82 -19.71
CA ALA A 85 12.48 -1.90 -20.85
C ALA A 85 13.80 -1.56 -21.53
N LEU A 86 14.89 -1.39 -20.79
CA LEU A 86 16.24 -1.20 -21.35
C LEU A 86 16.64 -2.39 -22.24
N VAL A 87 16.51 -3.63 -21.74
CA VAL A 87 16.90 -4.84 -22.48
C VAL A 87 16.09 -4.97 -23.77
N VAL A 88 14.77 -4.78 -23.70
CA VAL A 88 13.89 -4.81 -24.88
C VAL A 88 14.22 -3.67 -25.84
N GLY A 89 14.50 -2.47 -25.33
CA GLY A 89 14.88 -1.31 -26.14
C GLY A 89 16.20 -1.52 -26.89
N MET A 90 17.21 -2.06 -26.21
CA MET A 90 18.51 -2.41 -26.82
C MET A 90 18.37 -3.52 -27.86
N ALA A 91 17.52 -4.52 -27.61
CA ALA A 91 17.26 -5.60 -28.56
C ALA A 91 16.61 -5.10 -29.86
N ARG A 92 15.85 -4.00 -29.81
CA ARG A 92 15.19 -3.41 -30.99
C ARG A 92 16.10 -2.49 -31.78
N ASN A 93 16.97 -1.72 -31.11
CA ASN A 93 17.93 -0.87 -31.79
C ASN A 93 19.25 -0.73 -31.01
N PRO A 94 20.25 -1.57 -31.29
CA PRO A 94 21.51 -1.58 -30.54
C PRO A 94 22.42 -0.38 -30.80
N SER A 95 22.18 0.40 -31.87
CA SER A 95 23.01 1.57 -32.19
C SER A 95 22.87 2.72 -31.20
N MET A 96 21.73 2.79 -30.50
CA MET A 96 21.39 3.85 -29.55
C MET A 96 21.56 3.39 -28.08
N LYS A 97 22.44 2.40 -27.84
CA LYS A 97 22.62 1.80 -26.51
C LYS A 97 23.06 2.80 -25.43
N GLU A 98 23.94 3.74 -25.78
CA GLU A 98 24.49 4.70 -24.83
C GLU A 98 23.44 5.71 -24.37
N ASP A 99 22.59 6.17 -25.29
CA ASP A 99 21.49 7.09 -24.99
C ASP A 99 20.42 6.39 -24.14
N LEU A 100 20.04 5.15 -24.51
CA LEU A 100 19.07 4.36 -23.76
C LEU A 100 19.56 4.04 -22.34
N PHE A 101 20.85 3.71 -22.20
CA PHE A 101 21.46 3.47 -20.90
C PHE A 101 21.50 4.75 -20.06
N THR A 102 21.84 5.89 -20.66
CA THR A 102 21.83 7.20 -19.98
C THR A 102 20.43 7.56 -19.47
N TYR A 103 19.38 7.37 -20.28
CA TYR A 103 17.99 7.58 -19.84
C TYR A 103 17.57 6.61 -18.73
N THR A 104 18.03 5.36 -18.79
CA THR A 104 17.78 4.37 -17.75
C THR A 104 18.47 4.76 -16.44
N LEU A 105 19.70 5.27 -16.48
CA LEU A 105 20.38 5.76 -15.28
C LEU A 105 19.69 6.98 -14.66
N ILE A 106 19.17 7.91 -15.47
CA ILE A 106 18.35 9.03 -14.99
C ILE A 106 17.09 8.51 -14.31
N GLY A 107 16.40 7.55 -14.93
CA GLY A 107 15.20 6.91 -14.36
C GLY A 107 15.48 6.14 -13.06
N MET A 108 16.63 5.46 -12.98
CA MET A 108 17.08 4.76 -11.78
C MET A 108 17.37 5.75 -10.65
N GLY A 109 18.09 6.84 -10.92
CA GLY A 109 18.34 7.89 -9.95
C GLY A 109 17.06 8.52 -9.40
N PHE A 110 16.02 8.66 -10.23
CA PHE A 110 14.70 9.14 -9.78
C PHE A 110 13.98 8.13 -8.88
N LEU A 111 14.03 6.83 -9.19
CA LEU A 111 13.45 5.79 -8.32
C LEU A 111 14.19 5.67 -6.99
N GLU A 112 15.52 5.78 -6.99
CA GLU A 112 16.32 5.82 -5.76
C GLU A 112 15.99 7.06 -4.92
N PHE A 113 15.81 8.22 -5.56
CA PHE A 113 15.36 9.43 -4.85
C PHE A 113 13.99 9.21 -4.18
N LEU A 114 13.02 8.62 -4.88
CA LEU A 114 11.72 8.26 -4.30
C LEU A 114 11.84 7.29 -3.12
N ALA A 115 12.68 6.27 -3.25
CA ALA A 115 12.93 5.31 -2.17
C ALA A 115 13.53 6.00 -0.92
N ILE A 116 14.51 6.88 -1.12
CA ILE A 116 15.12 7.65 -0.03
C ILE A 116 14.10 8.58 0.62
N VAL A 117 13.24 9.25 -0.16
CA VAL A 117 12.18 10.12 0.38
C VAL A 117 11.21 9.33 1.27
N VAL A 118 10.79 8.14 0.84
CA VAL A 118 9.93 7.26 1.64
C VAL A 118 10.63 6.84 2.94
N ILE A 119 11.90 6.45 2.85
CA ILE A 119 12.72 6.08 4.03
C ILE A 119 12.88 7.28 4.97
N LEU A 120 13.06 8.49 4.44
CA LEU A 120 13.16 9.71 5.24
C LEU A 120 11.87 9.97 6.01
N ILE A 121 10.71 9.86 5.35
CA ILE A 121 9.40 10.02 6.00
C ILE A 121 9.19 8.93 7.05
N ALA A 122 9.54 7.68 6.75
CA ALA A 122 9.46 6.58 7.72
C ALA A 122 10.37 6.81 8.94
N GLY A 123 11.57 7.35 8.73
CA GLY A 123 12.51 7.74 9.78
C GLY A 123 12.00 8.91 10.62
N LEU A 124 11.37 9.91 9.98
CA LEU A 124 10.70 11.00 10.69
C LEU A 124 9.55 10.46 11.54
N LEU A 125 8.70 9.56 11.02
CA LEU A 125 7.63 8.93 11.79
C LEU A 125 8.16 8.15 13.00
N LEU A 126 9.30 7.47 12.86
CA LEU A 126 9.93 6.76 13.97
C LEU A 126 10.38 7.70 15.09
N TYR A 127 10.89 8.89 14.75
CA TYR A 127 11.44 9.85 15.70
C TYR A 127 10.47 10.99 16.10
N SER A 128 9.32 11.13 15.43
CA SER A 128 8.38 12.25 15.60
C SER A 128 7.56 12.17 16.91
N GLU A 129 7.65 11.07 17.65
CA GLU A 129 6.90 10.83 18.88
C GLU A 129 7.79 10.61 20.10
#